data_AF-A0A925HC00-F1
#
_entry.id   AF-A0A925HC00-F1
#
_cell.length_a   1.000
_cell.length_b   1.000
_cell.length_c   1.000
_cell.angle_alpha   90.00
_cell.angle_beta   90.00
_cell.angle_gamma   90.00
#
_symmetry.space_group_name_H-M   'P 1'
#
loop_
_entity.id
_entity.type
_entity.pdbx_description
1 polymer ?
#
loop_
_entity_poly.entity_id
_entity_poly.type
_entity_poly.pdbx_seq_one_letter_code
_entity_poly.pdbx_strand_id
1 'polypeptide(L)' 'MIKSFFKIVLRNLLRYKSYTFINIIGLGIGIAAMVWGYQTYQFAFSFDNFHPDRNNTYRALVDKDGTDAIANPVKSLRTE' A
#
# COMPACT_ATOMS: atom_id res chain seq x y z
N MET A 1 8.41 15.85 41.34
CA MET A 1 9.44 16.37 40.41
C MET A 1 8.92 16.52 38.97
N ILE A 2 8.19 15.54 38.39
CA ILE A 2 7.58 15.62 37.03
C ILE A 2 6.77 16.91 36.78
N LYS A 3 6.01 17.40 37.78
CA LYS A 3 5.21 18.63 37.68
C LYS A 3 6.04 19.88 37.36
N SER A 4 7.29 19.93 37.82
CA SER A 4 8.20 21.05 37.58
C SER A 4 8.67 21.05 36.11
N PHE A 5 9.15 19.90 35.63
CA PHE A 5 9.60 19.75 34.25
C PHE A 5 8.48 20.04 33.25
N PHE A 6 7.26 19.56 33.50
CA PHE A 6 6.11 19.84 32.63
C PHE A 6 5.80 21.34 32.56
N LYS A 7 5.90 22.05 33.69
CA LYS A 7 5.69 23.50 33.76
C LYS A 7 6.79 24.28 33.02
N ILE A 8 8.03 23.83 33.11
CA ILE A 8 9.19 24.44 32.42
C ILE A 8 9.05 24.27 30.90
N VAL A 9 8.72 23.05 30.45
CA VAL A 9 8.51 22.73 29.03
C VAL A 9 7.35 23.53 28.47
N LEU A 10 6.19 23.55 29.15
CA LEU A 10 5.01 24.30 28.69
C LEU A 10 5.30 25.80 28.56
N ARG A 11 6.03 26.40 29.51
CA ARG A 11 6.42 27.81 29.44
C ARG A 11 7.38 28.09 28.29
N ASN A 12 8.27 27.15 27.97
CA ASN A 12 9.19 27.28 26.85
C ASN A 12 8.47 27.14 25.49
N LEU A 13 7.55 26.19 25.37
CA LEU A 13 6.71 26.02 24.17
C LEU A 13 5.85 27.25 23.88
N LEU A 14 5.28 27.86 24.93
CA LEU A 14 4.47 29.08 24.80
C LEU A 14 5.29 30.34 24.45
N ARG A 15 6.61 30.33 24.71
CA ARG A 15 7.52 31.45 24.38
C ARG A 15 7.92 31.43 22.89
N TYR A 16 8.07 30.25 22.30
CA TYR A 16 8.49 30.06 20.90
C TYR A 16 7.35 29.52 20.03
N LYS A 17 6.21 30.22 20.04
CA LYS A 17 4.94 29.73 19.47
C LYS A 17 5.04 29.29 18.01
N SER A 18 5.66 30.08 17.13
CA SER A 18 5.73 29.75 15.70
C SER A 18 6.57 28.50 15.42
N TYR A 19 7.73 28.39 16.07
CA TYR A 19 8.63 27.25 15.90
C TYR A 19 8.02 25.95 16.47
N THR A 20 7.41 26.05 17.65
CA THR A 20 6.68 24.94 18.26
C THR A 20 5.48 24.52 17.42
N PHE A 21 4.73 25.47 16.87
CA PHE A 21 3.55 25.20 16.05
C PHE A 21 3.89 24.41 14.78
N ILE A 22 4.89 24.87 14.03
CA ILE A 22 5.32 24.20 12.79
C ILE A 22 5.83 22.78 13.09
N ASN A 23 6.60 22.60 14.16
CA ASN A 23 7.09 21.27 14.54
C ASN A 23 5.96 20.32 14.96
N ILE A 24 5.02 20.76 15.79
CA ILE A 24 3.92 19.92 16.27
C ILE A 24 2.99 19.54 15.11
N ILE A 25 2.66 20.49 14.23
CA ILE A 25 1.81 20.23 13.07
C ILE A 25 2.53 19.33 12.06
N GLY A 26 3.79 19.61 11.74
CA GLY A 26 4.56 18.79 10.80
C GLY A 26 4.70 17.35 11.29
N LEU A 27 4.98 17.17 12.59
CA LEU A 27 5.02 15.84 13.22
C LEU A 27 3.65 15.16 13.19
N GLY A 28 2.58 15.88 13.53
CA GLY A 28 1.21 15.37 13.53
C GLY A 28 0.75 14.91 12.15
N ILE A 29 0.99 15.73 11.12
CA ILE A 29 0.68 15.40 9.73
C ILE A 29 1.51 14.20 9.26
N GLY A 30 2.80 14.14 9.60
CA GLY A 30 3.68 13.02 9.23
C GLY A 30 3.18 11.69 9.82
N ILE A 31 2.82 11.67 11.10
CA ILE A 31 2.26 10.48 11.76
C ILE A 31 0.91 10.11 11.13
N ALA A 32 0.02 11.07 10.90
CA ALA A 32 -1.27 10.81 10.28
C ALA A 32 -1.13 10.23 8.86
N ALA A 33 -0.23 10.78 8.05
CA ALA A 33 0.06 10.29 6.70
C ALA A 33 0.64 8.88 6.71
N MET A 34 1.52 8.57 7.67
CA MET A 34 2.11 7.24 7.82
C MET A 34 1.06 6.19 8.21
N VAL A 35 0.17 6.53 9.14
CA VAL A 35 -0.94 5.64 9.54
C VAL A 35 -1.92 5.43 8.39
N TRP A 36 -2.28 6.49 7.67
CA TRP A 36 -3.15 6.38 6.49
C TRP A 36 -2.49 5.49 5.41
N GLY A 37 -1.23 5.77 5.06
CA GLY A 37 -0.51 4.98 4.06
C GLY A 37 -0.44 3.49 4.43
N TYR A 38 -0.17 3.19 5.69
CA TYR A 38 -0.20 1.83 6.21
C TYR A 38 -1.58 1.18 6.08
N GLN A 39 -2.65 1.91 6.41
CA GLN A 39 -4.02 1.41 6.27
C GLN A 39 -4.37 1.10 4.81
N THR A 40 -3.96 1.96 3.87
CA THR A 40 -4.15 1.73 2.43
C THR A 40 -3.34 0.53 1.94
N TYR A 41 -2.10 0.37 2.40
CA TYR A 41 -1.26 -0.78 2.09
C TYR A 41 -1.89 -2.09 2.58
N GLN A 42 -2.32 -2.11 3.85
CA GLN A 42 -3.04 -3.23 4.45
C GLN A 42 -4.30 -3.58 3.65
N PHE A 43 -5.09 -2.58 3.28
CA PHE A 43 -6.29 -2.77 2.46
C PHE A 43 -5.96 -3.37 1.10
N ALA A 44 -4.98 -2.82 0.38
CA ALA A 44 -4.58 -3.29 -0.94
C ALA A 44 -4.06 -4.74 -0.91
N PHE A 45 -3.25 -5.10 0.08
CA PHE A 45 -2.73 -6.47 0.23
C PHE A 45 -3.76 -7.44 0.83
N SER A 46 -4.77 -6.95 1.56
CA SER A 46 -5.83 -7.79 2.12
C SER A 46 -6.76 -8.36 1.05
N PHE A 47 -6.96 -7.70 -0.10
CA PHE A 47 -7.78 -8.25 -1.19
C PHE A 47 -7.21 -9.56 -1.72
N ASP A 48 -5.89 -9.67 -1.76
CA ASP A 48 -5.17 -10.81 -2.34
C ASP A 48 -4.98 -11.96 -1.33
N ASN A 49 -5.62 -11.86 -0.15
CA ASN A 49 -5.60 -12.83 0.94
C ASN A 49 -6.97 -13.51 1.18
N PHE A 50 -7.98 -13.25 0.36
CA PHE A 50 -9.30 -13.91 0.48
C PHE A 50 -9.33 -15.37 0.00
N HIS A 51 -8.23 -15.90 -0.55
CA HIS A 51 -8.14 -17.29 -0.99
C HIS A 51 -7.30 -18.11 0.01
N PRO A 52 -7.91 -19.02 0.80
CA PRO A 52 -7.21 -19.83 1.79
C PRO A 52 -6.15 -20.77 1.19
N ASP A 53 -6.23 -21.09 -0.11
CA ASP A 53 -5.30 -21.97 -0.82
C ASP A 53 -4.50 -21.24 -1.90
N ARG A 54 -3.81 -20.14 -1.54
CA ARG A 54 -2.97 -19.34 -2.46
C ARG A 54 -1.92 -20.17 -3.22
N ASN A 55 -1.52 -21.32 -2.68
CA ASN A 55 -0.53 -22.22 -3.27
C ASN A 55 -1.13 -23.22 -4.29
N ASN A 56 -2.46 -23.35 -4.37
CA ASN A 56 -3.16 -24.26 -5.28
C ASN A 56 -4.02 -23.52 -6.33
N THR A 57 -3.83 -22.21 -6.49
CA THR A 57 -4.54 -21.44 -7.53
C THR A 57 -3.93 -21.72 -8.89
N TYR A 58 -4.52 -22.67 -9.63
CA TYR A 58 -4.17 -22.95 -11.02
C TYR A 58 -4.97 -22.03 -11.95
N ARG A 59 -4.27 -21.31 -12.83
CA ARG A 59 -4.89 -20.47 -13.86
C ARG A 59 -5.26 -21.39 -15.04
N ALA A 60 -6.55 -21.63 -15.25
CA ALA A 60 -7.02 -22.40 -16.41
C ALA A 60 -6.71 -21.61 -17.69
N LEU A 61 -5.66 -22.01 -18.41
CA LEU A 61 -5.37 -21.53 -19.75
C LEU A 61 -6.26 -22.32 -20.69
N VAL A 62 -7.33 -21.70 -21.19
CA VAL A 62 -8.09 -22.26 -22.31
C VAL A 62 -7.30 -21.95 -23.57
N ASP A 63 -6.52 -22.91 -24.02
CA ASP A 63 -5.95 -22.86 -25.36
C ASP A 63 -7.08 -23.15 -26.36
N LYS A 64 -7.44 -22.16 -27.17
CA LYS A 64 -8.46 -22.30 -28.22
C LYS A 64 -7.77 -22.72 -29.52
N ASP A 65 -7.32 -23.97 -29.56
CA ASP A 65 -6.65 -24.57 -30.75
C ASP A 65 -7.51 -24.56 -32.03
N GLY A 66 -8.81 -24.29 -31.93
CA GLY A 66 -9.73 -24.28 -33.08
C GLY A 66 -9.84 -22.96 -33.85
N THR A 67 -9.31 -21.83 -33.34
CA THR A 67 -9.56 -20.50 -33.97
C THR A 67 -8.37 -20.01 -34.79
N ASP A 68 -7.16 -20.48 -34.48
CA ASP A 68 -5.93 -20.08 -35.15
C ASP A 68 -5.78 -20.71 -36.54
N ALA A 69 -6.37 -21.89 -36.76
CA ALA A 69 -6.42 -22.56 -38.06
C ALA A 69 -7.28 -21.81 -39.09
N ILE A 70 -8.26 -21.02 -38.62
CA ILE A 70 -9.15 -20.22 -39.46
C ILE A 70 -8.55 -18.82 -39.73
N ALA A 71 -7.80 -18.28 -38.75
CA ALA A 71 -7.19 -16.96 -38.83
C ALA A 71 -5.85 -16.94 -39.58
N ASN A 72 -5.10 -18.07 -39.60
CA ASN A 72 -3.82 -18.13 -40.29
C ASN A 72 -3.51 -19.53 -40.86
N PRO A 73 -3.96 -19.84 -42.09
CA PRO A 73 -3.75 -21.16 -42.71
C PRO A 73 -2.29 -21.47 -43.05
N VAL A 74 -1.36 -20.53 -42.87
CA VAL A 74 0.06 -20.70 -43.20
C VAL A 74 0.84 -21.39 -42.07
N LYS A 75 0.34 -21.34 -40.82
CA LYS A 75 1.09 -21.87 -39.66
C LYS A 75 0.97 -23.39 -39.50
N SER A 76 -0.10 -24.01 -40.02
CA SER A 76 -0.34 -25.47 -39.94
C SER A 76 0.49 -26.30 -40.91
N LEU A 77 1.17 -25.67 -41.88
CA LEU A 77 2.01 -26.36 -42.87
C LEU A 77 3.50 -26.35 -42.53
N ARG A 78 3.88 -25.83 -41.35
CA ARG A 78 5.28 -25.71 -40.92
C ARG A 78 5.65 -26.60 -39.73
N THR A 79 4.69 -27.33 -39.18
CA THR A 79 4.93 -28.35 -38.15
C THR A 79 4.79 -29.74 -38.75
N GLU A 80 5.74 -30.09 -39.62
CA GLU A 80 6.20 -31.45 -39.90
C GLU A 80 7.73 -31.44 -39.90
#